data_AF-C5YN14-F1
#
_entry.id   AF-C5YN14-F1
#
_cell.length_a   1.000
_cell.length_b   1.000
_cell.length_c   1.000
_cell.angle_alpha   90.00
_cell.angle_beta   90.00
_cell.angle_gamma   90.00
#
_symmetry.space_group_name_H-M   'P 1'
#
loop_
_entity.id
_entity.type
_entity.pdbx_description
1 polymer ?
#
loop_
_entity_poly.entity_id
_entity_poly.type
_entity_poly.pdbx_seq_one_letter_code
_entity_poly.pdbx_strand_id
1 'polypeptide(L)'
;MAKMGAAILVCIVVLALDVTAGILGIEAQAAQNKVKKVTILFIQCEKPVYRAYQLGLAAAVLLVVAHAIANFLGGCACICSQLEFIKASINRKLAATTIILSWIALIAGFSLLLAGAMSNSKSQTSCRFTQGHTLGLGGIMCFVHGGITVAYYVTATAAAHEVP
;
A
#
# COMPACT_ATOMS: atom_id res chain seq x y z
N MET A 1 22.63 -16.79 -11.42
CA MET A 1 21.33 -17.47 -11.23
C MET A 1 20.74 -17.26 -9.84
N ALA A 2 21.45 -17.55 -8.74
CA ALA A 2 20.91 -17.41 -7.37
C ALA A 2 20.36 -16.01 -7.01
N LYS A 3 21.05 -14.93 -7.41
CA LYS A 3 20.61 -13.55 -7.17
C LYS A 3 19.32 -13.16 -7.92
N MET A 4 19.14 -13.68 -9.13
CA MET A 4 17.95 -13.41 -9.95
C MET A 4 16.74 -14.20 -9.46
N GLY A 5 16.95 -15.44 -8.98
CA GLY A 5 15.90 -16.22 -8.32
C GLY A 5 15.41 -15.57 -7.02
N ALA A 6 16.33 -15.04 -6.21
CA ALA A 6 15.97 -14.27 -5.01
C ALA A 6 15.12 -13.03 -5.36
N ALA A 7 15.50 -12.29 -6.40
CA ALA A 7 14.76 -11.11 -6.83
C ALA A 7 13.32 -11.42 -7.25
N ILE A 8 13.14 -12.48 -8.05
CA ILE A 8 11.82 -12.96 -8.47
C ILE A 8 10.98 -13.36 -7.25
N LEU A 9 11.57 -14.09 -6.30
CA LEU A 9 10.89 -14.52 -5.09
C LEU A 9 10.41 -13.32 -4.26
N VAL A 10 11.24 -12.28 -4.12
CA VAL A 10 10.85 -11.05 -3.41
C VAL A 10 9.69 -10.36 -4.12
N CYS A 11 9.74 -10.21 -5.45
CA CYS A 11 8.64 -9.63 -6.20
C CYS A 11 7.33 -10.42 -6.02
N ILE A 12 7.38 -11.75 -6.05
CA ILE A 12 6.21 -12.61 -5.83
C ILE A 12 5.65 -12.39 -4.43
N VAL A 13 6.51 -12.37 -3.40
CA VAL A 13 6.08 -12.16 -2.00
C VAL A 13 5.43 -10.78 -1.83
N VAL A 14 6.06 -9.72 -2.33
CA VAL A 14 5.52 -8.35 -2.24
C VAL A 14 4.18 -8.25 -2.96
N LEU A 15 4.07 -8.78 -4.19
CA LEU A 15 2.80 -8.79 -4.92
C LEU A 15 1.72 -9.57 -4.19
N ALA A 16 2.04 -10.74 -3.63
CA ALA A 16 1.08 -11.53 -2.89
C ALA A 16 0.55 -10.78 -1.65
N LEU A 17 1.43 -10.09 -0.92
CA LEU A 17 1.06 -9.28 0.24
C LEU A 17 0.15 -8.10 -0.16
N ASP A 18 0.53 -7.34 -1.18
CA ASP A 18 -0.22 -6.18 -1.66
C ASP A 18 -1.57 -6.56 -2.29
N VAL A 19 -1.63 -7.67 -3.03
CA VAL A 19 -2.89 -8.22 -3.57
C VAL A 19 -3.81 -8.66 -2.43
N THR A 20 -3.27 -9.36 -1.43
CA THR A 20 -4.05 -9.78 -0.26
C THR A 20 -4.55 -8.55 0.51
N ALA A 21 -3.70 -7.55 0.74
CA ALA A 21 -4.08 -6.29 1.38
C ALA A 21 -5.19 -5.58 0.59
N GLY A 22 -5.07 -5.52 -0.74
CA GLY A 22 -6.06 -4.92 -1.62
C GLY A 22 -7.43 -5.60 -1.53
N ILE A 23 -7.45 -6.93 -1.56
CA ILE A 23 -8.68 -7.73 -1.40
C ILE A 23 -9.30 -7.47 -0.02
N LEU A 24 -8.50 -7.53 1.05
CA LEU A 24 -8.98 -7.27 2.41
C LEU A 24 -9.58 -5.85 2.55
N GLY A 25 -8.96 -4.84 1.93
CA GLY A 25 -9.50 -3.47 1.91
C GLY A 25 -10.87 -3.37 1.21
N ILE A 26 -11.03 -4.06 0.08
CA ILE A 26 -12.31 -4.12 -0.65
C ILE A 26 -13.37 -4.89 0.16
N GLU A 27 -12.99 -6.02 0.77
CA GLU A 27 -13.89 -6.78 1.64
C GLU A 27 -14.31 -6.00 2.88
N ALA A 28 -13.38 -5.24 3.47
CA ALA A 28 -13.66 -4.34 4.59
C ALA A 28 -14.70 -3.29 4.19
N GLN A 29 -14.56 -2.68 3.00
CA GLN A 29 -15.54 -1.74 2.45
C GLN A 29 -16.90 -2.40 2.21
N ALA A 30 -16.92 -3.63 1.68
CA ALA A 30 -18.16 -4.38 1.45
C ALA A 30 -18.87 -4.70 2.78
N ALA A 31 -18.12 -5.09 3.82
CA ALA A 31 -18.64 -5.34 5.15
C ALA A 31 -19.24 -4.07 5.78
N GLN A 32 -18.56 -2.93 5.63
CA GLN A 32 -19.06 -1.61 6.06
C GLN A 32 -20.36 -1.25 5.32
N ASN A 33 -20.41 -1.44 4.00
CA ASN A 33 -21.57 -1.07 3.18
C ASN A 33 -22.82 -1.91 3.45
N LYS A 34 -22.66 -3.20 3.80
CA LYS A 34 -23.79 -4.07 4.17
C LYS A 34 -24.57 -3.53 5.37
N VAL A 35 -23.87 -3.04 6.40
CA VAL A 35 -24.51 -2.50 7.61
C VAL A 35 -25.13 -1.12 7.34
N LYS A 36 -24.50 -0.29 6.51
CA LYS A 36 -25.06 1.00 6.07
C LYS A 36 -26.40 0.83 5.35
N LYS A 37 -26.55 -0.19 4.50
CA LYS A 37 -27.79 -0.45 3.75
C LYS A 37 -29.00 -0.80 4.64
N VAL A 38 -28.76 -1.37 5.82
CA VAL A 38 -29.82 -1.83 6.74
C VAL A 38 -30.29 -0.73 7.69
N THR A 39 -29.49 0.32 7.93
CA THR A 39 -29.78 1.36 8.92
C THR A 39 -30.17 2.66 8.22
N ILE A 40 -31.45 2.81 7.86
CA ILE A 40 -32.01 4.06 7.34
C ILE A 40 -33.17 4.50 8.25
N LEU A 41 -32.87 5.31 9.28
CA LEU A 41 -33.76 6.35 9.81
C LEU A 41 -32.90 7.33 10.63
N PHE A 42 -32.64 8.50 10.02
CA PHE A 42 -32.10 9.77 10.52
C PHE A 42 -31.14 9.75 11.74
N ILE A 43 -29.91 10.24 11.51
CA ILE A 43 -28.69 10.24 12.36
C ILE A 43 -27.79 9.04 12.03
N GLN A 44 -26.88 9.26 11.08
CA GLN A 44 -25.90 8.29 10.54
C GLN A 44 -24.81 7.95 11.58
N CYS A 45 -25.19 7.42 12.73
CA CYS A 45 -24.24 6.82 13.67
C CYS A 45 -23.78 5.50 13.06
N GLU A 46 -22.58 5.51 12.48
CA GLU A 46 -21.96 4.31 11.92
C GLU A 46 -21.77 3.30 13.05
N LYS A 47 -22.63 2.27 13.10
CA LYS A 47 -22.47 1.18 14.06
C LYS A 47 -21.11 0.52 13.77
N PRO A 48 -20.23 0.38 14.78
CA PRO A 48 -18.90 -0.17 14.55
C PRO A 48 -19.03 -1.57 13.96
N VAL A 49 -18.53 -1.74 12.73
CA VAL A 49 -18.46 -3.05 12.09
C VAL A 49 -17.09 -3.62 12.42
N TYR A 50 -17.02 -4.35 13.54
CA TYR A 50 -15.78 -4.93 14.03
C TYR A 50 -15.01 -5.71 12.94
N ARG A 51 -15.74 -6.42 12.08
CA ARG A 51 -15.17 -7.11 10.91
C ARG A 51 -14.50 -6.17 9.91
N ALA A 52 -15.10 -5.02 9.59
CA ALA A 52 -14.51 -4.05 8.67
C ALA A 52 -13.25 -3.40 9.28
N TYR A 53 -13.27 -3.13 10.60
CA TYR A 53 -12.09 -2.67 11.34
C TYR A 53 -10.94 -3.68 11.25
N GLN A 54 -11.20 -4.96 11.55
CA GLN A 54 -10.18 -6.01 11.51
C GLN A 54 -9.57 -6.18 10.12
N LEU A 55 -10.41 -6.25 9.08
CA LEU A 55 -9.96 -6.43 7.70
C LEU A 55 -9.16 -5.21 7.21
N GLY A 56 -9.62 -3.98 7.50
CA GLY A 56 -8.91 -2.76 7.13
C GLY A 56 -7.57 -2.60 7.85
N LEU A 57 -7.51 -2.96 9.14
CA LEU A 57 -6.26 -2.95 9.90
C LEU A 57 -5.28 -4.01 9.40
N ALA A 58 -5.77 -5.22 9.11
CA ALA A 58 -4.96 -6.28 8.52
C ALA A 58 -4.37 -5.86 7.16
N ALA A 59 -5.19 -5.24 6.30
CA ALA A 59 -4.71 -4.67 5.04
C ALA A 59 -3.61 -3.63 5.23
N ALA A 60 -3.78 -2.71 6.20
CA ALA A 60 -2.78 -1.68 6.50
C ALA A 60 -1.45 -2.28 6.98
N VAL A 61 -1.50 -3.33 7.82
CA VAL A 61 -0.32 -4.05 8.29
C VAL A 61 0.39 -4.75 7.12
N LEU A 62 -0.35 -5.46 6.27
CA LEU A 62 0.23 -6.14 5.10
C LEU A 62 0.92 -5.17 4.14
N LEU A 63 0.31 -4.00 3.87
CA LEU A 63 0.90 -2.96 3.04
C LEU A 63 2.25 -2.47 3.61
N VAL A 64 2.32 -2.21 4.92
CA VAL A 64 3.57 -1.79 5.59
C VAL A 64 4.62 -2.91 5.53
N VAL A 65 4.22 -4.16 5.75
CA VAL A 65 5.13 -5.31 5.67
C VAL A 65 5.66 -5.49 4.25
N ALA A 66 4.82 -5.39 3.23
CA ALA A 66 5.21 -5.46 1.83
C ALA A 66 6.25 -4.38 1.49
N HIS A 67 5.99 -3.14 1.89
CA HIS A 67 6.91 -2.02 1.69
C HIS A 67 8.25 -2.23 2.41
N ALA A 68 8.20 -2.69 3.67
CA ALA A 68 9.41 -2.97 4.45
C ALA A 68 10.28 -4.03 3.78
N ILE A 69 9.70 -5.17 3.37
CA ILE A 69 10.41 -6.25 2.68
C ILE A 69 11.12 -5.73 1.42
N ALA A 70 10.42 -4.93 0.61
CA ALA A 70 10.99 -4.37 -0.61
C ALA A 70 12.14 -3.39 -0.34
N ASN A 71 12.05 -2.55 0.69
CA ASN A 71 13.10 -1.59 1.05
C ASN A 71 14.33 -2.30 1.65
N PHE A 72 14.13 -3.26 2.57
CA PHE A 72 15.23 -3.99 3.20
C PHE A 72 16.02 -4.83 2.19
N LEU A 73 15.34 -5.42 1.20
CA LEU A 73 15.98 -6.30 0.21
C LEU A 73 16.39 -5.58 -1.07
N GLY A 74 15.81 -4.42 -1.38
CA GLY A 74 16.12 -3.61 -2.57
C GLY A 74 17.33 -2.67 -2.38
N GLY A 75 17.72 -2.41 -1.13
CA GLY A 75 18.86 -1.57 -0.78
C GLY A 75 18.58 -0.07 -0.92
N CYS A 76 19.52 0.76 -0.42
CA CYS A 76 19.35 2.21 -0.43
C CYS A 76 19.75 2.79 -1.79
N ALA A 77 18.77 3.17 -2.61
CA ALA A 77 19.00 3.90 -3.86
C ALA A 77 19.19 5.41 -3.58
N CYS A 78 20.18 5.77 -2.75
CA CYS A 78 20.42 7.17 -2.41
C CYS A 78 21.15 7.88 -3.56
N ILE A 79 20.47 8.81 -4.24
CA ILE A 79 21.10 9.72 -5.20
C ILE A 79 21.27 11.06 -4.50
N CYS A 80 22.49 11.31 -4.01
CA CYS A 80 22.78 12.45 -3.12
C CYS A 80 23.00 13.79 -3.84
N SER A 81 22.96 13.84 -5.17
CA SER A 81 23.08 15.10 -5.93
C SER A 81 22.34 15.06 -7.26
N GLN A 82 21.90 16.24 -7.74
CA GLN A 82 21.28 16.39 -9.07
C GLN A 82 22.24 15.99 -10.20
N LEU A 83 23.53 16.24 -10.04
CA LEU A 83 24.55 15.87 -11.04
C LEU A 83 24.69 14.35 -11.17
N GLU A 84 24.69 13.64 -10.04
CA GLU A 84 24.67 12.18 -10.00
C GLU A 84 23.39 11.62 -10.64
N PHE A 85 22.24 12.29 -10.46
CA PHE A 85 20.99 11.89 -11.12
C PHE A 85 21.08 12.05 -12.64
N ILE A 86 21.59 13.18 -13.15
CA ILE A 86 21.68 13.43 -14.60
C ILE A 86 22.61 12.41 -15.27
N LYS A 87 23.75 12.11 -14.63
CA LYS A 87 24.76 11.18 -15.13
C LYS A 87 24.40 9.70 -14.92
N ALA A 88 23.42 9.40 -14.07
CA ALA A 88 22.98 8.03 -13.79
C ALA A 88 22.33 7.35 -15.01
N SER A 89 22.47 6.02 -15.04
CA SER A 89 21.78 5.14 -15.97
C SER A 89 20.26 5.26 -15.86
N ILE A 90 19.54 4.85 -16.92
CA ILE A 90 18.08 4.88 -16.95
C ILE A 90 17.50 4.02 -15.81
N ASN A 91 18.09 2.85 -15.54
CA ASN A 91 17.64 1.97 -14.47
C ASN A 91 17.78 2.61 -13.08
N ARG A 92 18.89 3.32 -12.82
CA ARG A 92 19.10 4.03 -11.55
C ARG A 92 18.15 5.23 -11.40
N LYS A 93 17.86 5.97 -12.49
CA LYS A 93 16.82 7.02 -12.49
C LYS A 93 15.45 6.43 -12.19
N LEU A 94 15.09 5.33 -12.86
CA LEU A 94 13.80 4.68 -12.68
C LEU A 94 13.64 4.09 -11.28
N ALA A 95 14.68 3.48 -10.72
CA ALA A 95 14.70 3.00 -9.33
C ALA A 95 14.48 4.15 -8.34
N ALA A 96 15.13 5.30 -8.54
CA ALA A 96 14.95 6.47 -7.68
C ALA A 96 13.54 7.10 -7.80
N THR A 97 12.96 7.14 -9.00
CA THR A 97 11.60 7.64 -9.17
C THR A 97 10.56 6.69 -8.57
N THR A 98 10.71 5.40 -8.81
CA THR A 98 9.76 4.37 -8.34
C THR A 98 9.81 4.20 -6.82
N ILE A 99 10.98 4.34 -6.17
CA ILE A 99 11.02 4.35 -4.70
C ILE A 99 10.22 5.53 -4.15
N ILE A 100 10.40 6.75 -4.67
CA ILE A 100 9.63 7.93 -4.22
C ILE A 100 8.13 7.72 -4.41
N LEU A 101 7.72 7.22 -5.58
CA LEU A 101 6.31 6.93 -5.86
C LEU A 101 5.76 5.83 -4.92
N SER A 102 6.55 4.83 -4.55
CA SER A 102 6.12 3.77 -3.63
C SER A 102 5.86 4.31 -2.22
N TRP A 103 6.68 5.26 -1.73
CA TRP A 103 6.47 5.93 -0.45
C TRP A 103 5.19 6.77 -0.45
N ILE A 104 4.92 7.50 -1.55
CA ILE A 104 3.68 8.26 -1.71
C ILE A 104 2.47 7.31 -1.70
N ALA A 105 2.54 6.21 -2.46
CA ALA A 105 1.48 5.20 -2.50
C ALA A 105 1.25 4.55 -1.13
N LEU A 106 2.32 4.24 -0.40
CA LEU A 106 2.26 3.72 0.97
C LEU A 106 1.54 4.70 1.90
N ILE A 107 1.97 5.97 1.96
CA ILE A 107 1.39 6.97 2.86
C ILE A 107 -0.09 7.18 2.54
N ALA A 108 -0.42 7.32 1.27
CA ALA A 108 -1.81 7.50 0.82
C ALA A 108 -2.67 6.27 1.15
N GLY A 109 -2.22 5.07 0.75
CA GLY A 109 -2.94 3.82 0.99
C GLY A 109 -3.12 3.52 2.48
N PHE A 110 -2.05 3.65 3.27
CA PHE A 110 -2.07 3.45 4.72
C PHE A 110 -3.01 4.44 5.41
N SER A 111 -2.95 5.73 5.06
CA SER A 111 -3.83 6.75 5.65
C SER A 111 -5.31 6.45 5.36
N LEU A 112 -5.63 6.04 4.13
CA LEU A 112 -6.99 5.65 3.73
C LEU A 112 -7.47 4.40 4.48
N LEU A 113 -6.66 3.35 4.54
CA LEU A 113 -6.98 2.11 5.25
C LEU A 113 -7.13 2.34 6.75
N LEU A 114 -6.24 3.10 7.37
CA LEU A 114 -6.27 3.37 8.79
C LEU A 114 -7.44 4.28 9.16
N ALA A 115 -7.69 5.34 8.39
CA ALA A 115 -8.86 6.19 8.60
C ALA A 115 -10.16 5.38 8.45
N GLY A 116 -10.25 4.53 7.42
CA GLY A 116 -11.36 3.63 7.21
C GLY A 116 -11.56 2.61 8.34
N ALA A 117 -10.50 1.97 8.80
CA ALA A 117 -10.54 1.01 9.89
C ALA A 117 -10.93 1.69 11.20
N MET A 118 -10.28 2.79 11.57
CA MET A 118 -10.54 3.51 12.82
C MET A 118 -11.97 4.04 12.88
N SER A 119 -12.55 4.44 11.74
CA SER A 119 -13.96 4.82 11.64
C SER A 119 -14.93 3.67 11.98
N ASN A 120 -14.47 2.41 11.91
CA ASN A 120 -15.22 1.20 12.25
C ASN A 120 -14.86 0.60 13.63
N SER A 121 -13.96 1.22 14.40
CA SER A 121 -13.41 0.64 15.65
C SER A 121 -14.29 0.84 16.89
N LYS A 122 -15.04 1.96 17.00
CA LYS A 122 -15.95 2.28 18.13
C LYS A 122 -17.13 3.13 17.64
N SER A 123 -18.26 3.11 18.36
CA SER A 123 -19.37 4.02 18.06
C SER A 123 -18.94 5.46 18.33
N GLN A 124 -18.84 6.29 17.29
CA GLN A 124 -18.52 7.70 17.48
C GLN A 124 -19.68 8.40 18.20
N THR A 125 -19.35 9.25 19.18
CA THR A 125 -20.29 10.16 19.87
C THR A 125 -20.75 11.32 18.99
N SER A 126 -20.07 11.56 17.86
CA SER A 126 -20.46 12.52 16.84
C SER A 126 -20.57 11.84 15.47
N CYS A 127 -21.69 12.08 14.77
CA CYS A 127 -21.88 11.64 13.39
C CYS A 127 -20.91 12.41 12.48
N ARG A 128 -19.72 11.84 12.24
CA ARG A 128 -18.81 12.39 11.24
C ARG A 128 -19.26 11.92 9.87
N PHE A 129 -19.47 12.88 8.96
CA PHE A 129 -19.79 12.65 7.55
C PHE A 129 -18.59 12.02 6.82
N THR A 130 -18.25 10.77 7.14
CA THR A 130 -17.20 10.03 6.45
C THR A 130 -17.86 9.34 5.26
N GLN A 131 -18.23 10.17 4.29
CA GLN A 131 -18.69 9.70 3.00
C GLN A 131 -17.49 9.19 2.21
N GLY A 132 -17.64 7.99 1.66
CA GLY A 132 -16.89 7.56 0.48
C GLY A 132 -15.75 6.59 0.77
N HIS A 133 -15.97 5.34 0.39
CA HIS A 133 -14.99 4.40 -0.18
C HIS A 133 -13.55 4.36 0.38
N THR A 134 -13.26 4.79 1.61
CA THR A 134 -11.87 4.93 2.10
C THR A 134 -11.15 3.59 2.18
N LEU A 135 -11.82 2.55 2.69
CA LEU A 135 -11.26 1.19 2.74
C LEU A 135 -11.06 0.62 1.34
N GLY A 136 -12.02 0.84 0.43
CA GLY A 136 -11.93 0.39 -0.96
C GLY A 136 -10.84 1.11 -1.75
N LEU A 137 -10.72 2.43 -1.62
CA LEU A 137 -9.69 3.25 -2.26
C LEU A 137 -8.30 2.94 -1.70
N GLY A 138 -8.20 2.70 -0.38
CA GLY A 138 -7.00 2.19 0.26
C GLY A 138 -6.61 0.81 -0.29
N GLY A 139 -7.58 -0.07 -0.51
CA GLY A 139 -7.36 -1.37 -1.16
C GLY A 139 -6.86 -1.23 -2.60
N ILE A 140 -7.43 -0.31 -3.40
CA ILE A 140 -6.94 0.00 -4.76
C ILE A 140 -5.48 0.48 -4.72
N MET A 141 -5.16 1.35 -3.77
CA MET A 141 -3.79 1.83 -3.58
C MET A 141 -2.80 0.71 -3.22
N CYS A 142 -3.22 -0.39 -2.59
CA CYS A 142 -2.35 -1.54 -2.35
C CYS A 142 -1.90 -2.19 -3.68
N PHE A 143 -2.80 -2.37 -4.65
CA PHE A 143 -2.42 -2.90 -5.97
C PHE A 143 -1.46 -1.96 -6.71
N VAL A 144 -1.72 -0.66 -6.65
CA VAL A 144 -0.84 0.37 -7.22
C VAL A 144 0.54 0.33 -6.55
N HIS A 145 0.57 0.25 -5.22
CA HIS A 145 1.79 0.11 -4.44
C HIS A 145 2.58 -1.14 -4.86
N GLY A 146 1.94 -2.29 -5.00
CA GLY A 146 2.61 -3.52 -5.43
C GLY A 146 3.26 -3.41 -6.81
N GLY A 147 2.56 -2.81 -7.78
CA GLY A 147 3.10 -2.58 -9.12
C GLY A 147 4.32 -1.65 -9.11
N ILE A 148 4.24 -0.52 -8.40
CA ILE A 148 5.35 0.43 -8.27
C ILE A 148 6.53 -0.21 -7.54
N THR A 149 6.27 -0.98 -6.49
CA THR A 149 7.30 -1.61 -5.66
C THR A 149 8.04 -2.71 -6.41
N VAL A 150 7.35 -3.49 -7.25
CA VAL A 150 8.01 -4.45 -8.16
C VAL A 150 8.88 -3.72 -9.18
N ALA A 151 8.37 -2.63 -9.79
CA ALA A 151 9.16 -1.84 -10.72
C ALA A 151 10.42 -1.27 -10.06
N TYR A 152 10.31 -0.76 -8.83
CA TYR A 152 11.45 -0.35 -8.01
C TYR A 152 12.43 -1.50 -7.79
N TYR A 153 11.96 -2.66 -7.33
CA TYR A 153 12.84 -3.77 -7.00
C TYR A 153 13.60 -4.30 -8.23
N VAL A 154 12.91 -4.44 -9.37
CA VAL A 154 13.51 -4.87 -10.64
C VAL A 154 14.54 -3.85 -11.13
N THR A 155 14.22 -2.56 -11.09
CA THR A 155 15.10 -1.50 -11.60
C THR A 155 16.28 -1.23 -10.67
N ALA A 156 16.10 -1.36 -9.35
CA ALA A 156 17.17 -1.33 -8.37
C ALA A 156 18.12 -2.52 -8.54
N THR A 157 17.59 -3.73 -8.76
CA THR A 157 18.40 -4.92 -9.04
C THR A 157 19.17 -4.77 -10.35
N ALA A 158 18.53 -4.25 -11.41
CA ALA A 158 19.19 -3.98 -12.68
C ALA A 158 20.31 -2.94 -12.54
N ALA A 159 20.03 -1.83 -11.85
CA ALA A 159 21.02 -0.78 -11.59
C ALA A 159 22.21 -1.28 -10.75
N ALA A 160 22.01 -2.23 -9.83
CA ALA A 160 23.09 -2.86 -9.08
C ALA A 160 23.98 -3.79 -9.94
N HIS A 161 23.47 -4.26 -11.07
CA HIS A 161 24.22 -5.05 -12.05
C HIS A 161 24.91 -4.21 -13.12
N GLU A 162 24.50 -2.96 -13.29
CA GLU A 162 25.22 -1.95 -14.06
C GLU A 162 26.42 -1.47 -13.23
N VAL A 163 27.55 -2.18 -13.33
CA VAL A 163 28.82 -1.69 -12.78
C VAL A 163 29.19 -0.38 -13.50
N PRO A 164 29.68 0.67 -12.81
CA PRO A 164 30.25 1.85 -13.47
C PRO A 164 31.47 1.54 -14.32
#